data_AF-A0A200J226-F1
#
_entry.id   AF-A0A200J226-F1
#
_cell.length_a   1.000
_cell.length_b   1.000
_cell.length_c   1.000
_cell.angle_alpha   90.00
_cell.angle_beta   90.00
_cell.angle_gamma   90.00
#
_symmetry.space_group_name_H-M   'P 1'
#
loop_
_entity.id
_entity.type
_entity.pdbx_description
1 polymer ?
#
loop_
_entity_poly.entity_id
_entity_poly.type
_entity_poly.pdbx_seq_one_letter_code
_entity_poly.pdbx_strand_id
1 'polypeptide(L)'
;MLVIGKKIRELRQAKKMTQKDLAKILNVTPQAVSKWERGESNPDIQILIHLSQFFHVSVDEIIGNKNKHFLDSIFSKMKGSKQMGKTVQKTSESKLAVNVDVKTVIIFDMVFSFIADKGLIQTQALNRKLNMLMKQKGKAIVIETYNSNQVDQYGSQADVILLTPTFGYAKEEIAKKFPKISVIGISKKEYGLLDVEKLYEKIIKALKI
;
A
#
# COMPACT_ATOMS: atom_id res chain seq x y z
N MET A 1 29.58 14.02 2.38
CA MET A 1 28.69 14.61 1.35
C MET A 1 27.70 13.54 0.93
N LEU A 2 26.39 13.81 0.92
CA LEU A 2 25.35 12.82 0.60
C LEU A 2 25.46 12.42 -0.87
N VAL A 3 25.76 11.15 -1.14
CA VAL A 3 26.10 10.66 -2.50
C VAL A 3 24.85 10.18 -3.25
N ILE A 4 23.73 10.92 -3.13
CA ILE A 4 22.41 10.57 -3.68
C ILE A 4 22.50 10.34 -5.20
N GLY A 5 23.11 11.29 -5.92
CA GLY A 5 23.23 11.24 -7.37
C GLY A 5 23.95 9.98 -7.89
N LYS A 6 25.04 9.61 -7.21
CA LYS A 6 25.81 8.39 -7.57
C LYS A 6 24.97 7.13 -7.35
N LYS A 7 24.27 7.04 -6.22
CA LYS A 7 23.42 5.89 -5.90
C LYS A 7 22.26 5.76 -6.88
N ILE A 8 21.62 6.86 -7.26
CA ILE A 8 20.58 6.87 -8.31
C ILE A 8 21.14 6.33 -9.64
N ARG A 9 22.33 6.80 -10.04
CA ARG A 9 23.00 6.34 -11.26
C ARG A 9 23.32 4.85 -11.21
N GLU A 10 23.86 4.37 -10.09
CA GLU A 10 24.18 2.96 -9.86
C GLU A 10 22.93 2.07 -9.99
N LEU A 11 21.84 2.43 -9.31
CA LEU A 11 20.57 1.71 -9.34
C LEU A 11 19.96 1.69 -10.76
N ARG A 12 20.01 2.83 -11.46
CA ARG A 12 19.52 2.94 -12.85
C ARG A 12 20.32 2.05 -13.80
N GLN A 13 21.65 2.07 -13.69
CA GLN A 13 22.53 1.28 -14.54
C GLN A 13 22.40 -0.22 -14.25
N ALA A 14 22.19 -0.62 -12.99
CA ALA A 14 21.91 -2.01 -12.62
C ALA A 14 20.65 -2.55 -13.31
N LYS A 15 19.64 -1.71 -13.54
CA LYS A 15 18.43 -2.03 -14.33
C LYS A 15 18.59 -1.81 -15.84
N LYS A 16 19.79 -1.50 -16.34
CA LYS A 16 20.12 -1.24 -17.77
C LYS A 16 19.27 -0.13 -18.41
N MET A 17 18.90 0.90 -17.64
CA MET A 17 18.04 1.98 -18.12
C MET A 17 18.83 3.23 -18.55
N THR A 18 18.28 4.03 -19.46
CA THR A 18 18.78 5.39 -19.76
C THR A 18 18.22 6.43 -18.78
N GLN A 19 18.83 7.62 -18.72
CA GLN A 19 18.27 8.73 -17.93
C GLN A 19 16.85 9.11 -18.38
N LYS A 20 16.55 8.98 -19.68
CA LYS A 20 15.22 9.23 -20.26
C LYS A 20 14.20 8.20 -19.79
N ASP A 21 14.60 6.93 -19.69
CA ASP A 21 13.72 5.86 -19.19
C ASP A 21 13.36 6.08 -17.73
N LEU A 22 14.36 6.40 -16.89
CA LEU A 22 14.11 6.69 -15.48
C LEU A 22 13.22 7.95 -15.31
N ALA A 23 13.47 8.98 -16.11
CA ALA A 23 12.66 10.20 -16.10
C ALA A 23 11.20 9.93 -16.47
N LYS A 24 10.95 9.07 -17.46
CA LYS A 24 9.61 8.64 -17.86
C LYS A 24 8.88 7.92 -16.73
N ILE A 25 9.57 7.05 -16.00
CA ILE A 25 8.99 6.31 -14.86
C ILE A 25 8.65 7.25 -13.70
N LEU A 26 9.53 8.21 -13.41
CA LEU A 26 9.35 9.16 -12.30
C LEU A 26 8.47 10.36 -12.67
N ASN A 27 7.99 10.44 -13.93
CA ASN A 27 7.25 11.57 -14.48
C ASN A 27 7.95 12.93 -14.30
N VAL A 28 9.25 12.96 -14.63
CA VAL A 28 10.10 14.16 -14.60
C VAL A 28 10.82 14.35 -15.93
N THR A 29 11.54 15.46 -16.08
CA THR A 29 12.36 15.68 -17.26
C THR A 29 13.66 14.86 -17.19
N PRO A 30 14.19 14.35 -18.32
CA PRO A 30 15.52 13.70 -18.35
C PRO A 30 16.62 14.61 -17.80
N GLN A 31 16.50 15.92 -17.99
CA GLN A 31 17.39 16.94 -17.44
C GLN A 31 17.39 16.93 -15.90
N ALA A 32 16.24 16.73 -15.26
CA ALA A 32 16.16 16.63 -13.79
C ALA A 32 16.97 15.43 -13.29
N VAL A 33 16.75 14.24 -13.88
CA VAL A 33 17.54 13.03 -13.57
C VAL A 33 19.03 13.25 -13.79
N SER A 34 19.38 13.90 -14.90
CA SER A 34 20.77 14.23 -15.24
C SER A 34 21.43 15.13 -14.20
N LYS A 35 20.72 16.17 -13.74
CA LYS A 35 21.20 17.08 -12.67
C LYS A 35 21.36 16.34 -11.33
N TRP A 36 20.44 15.44 -10.99
CA TRP A 36 20.56 14.62 -9.78
C TRP A 36 21.78 13.73 -9.83
N GLU A 37 22.00 13.01 -10.93
CA GLU A 37 23.13 12.09 -11.07
C GLU A 37 24.50 12.79 -11.08
N ARG A 38 24.55 14.06 -11.48
CA ARG A 38 25.74 14.91 -11.40
C ARG A 38 25.89 15.65 -10.06
N GLY A 39 24.89 15.57 -9.17
CA GLY A 39 24.89 16.27 -7.89
C GLY A 39 24.63 17.77 -7.99
N GLU A 40 24.10 18.24 -9.13
CA GLU A 40 23.76 19.66 -9.36
C GLU A 40 22.43 20.06 -8.71
N SER A 41 21.56 19.09 -8.45
CA SER A 41 20.33 19.26 -7.67
C SER A 41 19.97 17.96 -6.96
N ASN A 42 18.99 18.02 -6.05
CA ASN A 42 18.48 16.84 -5.36
C ASN A 42 17.04 16.53 -5.79
N PRO A 43 16.66 15.24 -5.84
CA PRO A 43 15.25 14.86 -5.92
C PRO A 43 14.51 15.32 -4.65
N ASP A 44 13.24 15.70 -4.80
CA ASP A 44 12.39 15.98 -3.64
C ASP A 44 12.00 14.71 -2.88
N ILE A 45 11.32 14.87 -1.75
CA ILE A 45 10.92 13.75 -0.90
C ILE A 45 9.96 12.77 -1.59
N GLN A 46 9.07 13.25 -2.47
CA GLN A 46 8.15 12.37 -3.20
C GLN A 46 8.90 11.55 -4.24
N ILE A 47 9.85 12.16 -4.94
CA ILE A 47 10.73 11.47 -5.89
C ILE A 47 11.61 10.45 -5.17
N LEU A 48 12.15 10.77 -3.99
CA LEU A 48 12.91 9.81 -3.18
C LEU A 48 12.07 8.59 -2.77
N ILE A 49 10.81 8.80 -2.40
CA ILE A 49 9.87 7.70 -2.11
C ILE A 49 9.62 6.86 -3.37
N HIS A 50 9.41 7.50 -4.53
CA HIS A 50 9.21 6.79 -5.79
C HIS A 50 10.44 5.99 -6.22
N LEU A 51 11.64 6.57 -6.09
CA LEU A 51 12.90 5.88 -6.34
C LEU A 51 13.07 4.66 -5.42
N SER A 52 12.74 4.81 -4.13
CA SER A 52 12.78 3.72 -3.15
C SER A 52 11.87 2.56 -3.56
N GLN A 53 10.65 2.86 -3.97
CA GLN A 53 9.69 1.87 -4.44
C GLN A 53 10.15 1.20 -5.74
N PHE A 54 10.58 1.99 -6.73
CA PHE A 54 10.96 1.49 -8.05
C PHE A 54 12.22 0.61 -8.03
N PHE A 55 13.19 0.94 -7.17
CA PHE A 55 14.43 0.19 -7.04
C PHE A 55 14.39 -0.85 -5.91
N HIS A 56 13.28 -0.96 -5.16
CA HIS A 56 13.12 -1.84 -4.01
C HIS A 56 14.23 -1.69 -2.95
N VAL A 57 14.62 -0.44 -2.67
CA VAL A 57 15.62 -0.06 -1.65
C VAL A 57 14.99 0.93 -0.68
N SER A 58 15.55 1.10 0.53
CA SER A 58 15.07 2.15 1.42
C SER A 58 15.51 3.54 0.93
N VAL A 59 14.77 4.58 1.31
CA VAL A 59 15.20 5.96 1.06
C VAL A 59 16.55 6.24 1.74
N ASP A 60 16.77 5.69 2.95
CA ASP A 60 18.06 5.77 3.65
C ASP A 60 19.23 5.22 2.81
N GLU A 61 18.97 4.14 2.06
CA GLU A 61 19.95 3.56 1.15
C GLU A 61 20.23 4.46 -0.06
N ILE A 62 19.20 5.12 -0.60
CA ILE A 62 19.34 6.09 -1.71
C ILE A 62 20.15 7.30 -1.28
N ILE A 63 19.91 7.81 -0.07
CA ILE A 63 20.62 8.98 0.46
C ILE A 63 22.03 8.66 0.97
N GLY A 64 22.43 7.38 0.96
CA GLY A 64 23.77 6.94 1.37
C GLY A 64 24.00 7.05 2.88
N ASN A 65 22.94 7.00 3.68
CA ASN A 65 23.05 7.09 5.13
C ASN A 65 23.19 5.69 5.74
N LYS A 66 24.30 5.45 6.46
CA LYS A 66 24.54 4.16 7.14
C LYS A 66 23.64 3.95 8.37
N ASN A 67 22.93 4.99 8.82
CA ASN A 67 22.02 4.94 9.97
C ASN A 67 20.56 4.82 9.49
N LYS A 68 19.93 3.67 9.77
CA LYS A 68 18.60 3.21 9.28
C LYS A 68 17.36 4.01 9.76
N HIS A 69 17.49 5.25 10.23
CA HIS A 69 16.40 5.94 10.94
C HIS A 69 16.26 7.44 10.63
N PHE A 70 16.83 7.94 9.53
CA PHE A 70 16.71 9.38 9.22
C PHE A 70 15.26 9.76 8.96
N LEU A 71 14.54 8.98 8.15
CA LEU A 71 13.12 9.22 7.90
C LEU A 71 12.28 9.11 9.18
N ASP A 72 12.55 8.13 10.05
CA ASP A 72 11.86 8.01 11.35
C ASP A 72 12.03 9.26 12.19
N SER A 73 13.23 9.86 12.17
CA SER A 73 13.50 11.11 12.88
C SER A 73 12.78 12.33 12.26
N ILE A 74 12.64 12.39 10.94
CA ILE A 74 11.92 13.48 10.24
C ILE A 74 10.40 13.36 10.46
N PHE A 75 9.84 12.16 10.33
CA PHE A 75 8.42 11.90 10.61
C PHE A 75 8.07 12.10 12.08
N SER A 76 9.01 11.87 13.01
CA SER A 76 8.82 12.19 14.43
C SER A 76 8.73 13.69 14.71
N LYS A 77 9.44 14.52 13.93
CA LYS A 77 9.43 15.99 14.05
C LYS A 77 8.23 16.65 13.36
N MET A 78 7.71 16.07 12.27
CA MET A 78 6.50 16.56 11.59
C MET A 78 5.20 16.29 12.36
N LYS A 79 5.20 15.41 13.37
CA LYS A 79 4.05 15.19 14.27
C LYS A 79 4.00 16.24 15.39
N GLY A 80 3.88 17.51 15.01
CA GLY A 80 3.37 18.56 15.90
C GLY A 80 1.86 18.39 16.09
N SER A 81 1.42 18.28 17.35
CA SER A 81 0.02 18.19 17.83
C SER A 81 -0.77 16.88 17.60
N LYS A 82 -0.40 15.82 18.32
CA LYS A 82 -1.25 15.20 19.37
C LYS A 82 -0.46 14.03 19.96
N GLN A 83 -0.28 14.10 21.27
CA GLN A 83 0.56 13.21 22.05
C GLN A 83 0.13 11.74 21.88
N MET A 84 1.12 10.86 21.73
CA MET A 84 1.08 9.54 22.31
C MET A 84 2.50 9.20 22.76
N GLY A 85 2.71 9.24 24.09
CA GLY A 85 3.98 8.93 24.71
C GLY A 85 4.39 7.48 24.46
N LYS A 86 5.68 7.27 24.20
CA LYS A 86 6.34 6.00 24.48
C LYS A 86 6.81 6.06 25.94
N THR A 87 6.13 5.35 26.83
CA THR A 87 6.77 4.84 28.06
C THR A 87 6.64 3.34 28.01
N VAL A 88 7.77 2.66 27.86
CA VAL A 88 7.90 1.24 28.12
C VAL A 88 7.92 1.09 29.65
N GLN A 89 6.84 0.59 30.23
CA GLN A 89 6.86 -0.04 31.55
C GLN A 89 6.08 -1.35 31.49
N LYS A 90 6.76 -2.42 31.91
CA LYS A 90 6.19 -3.71 32.24
C LYS A 90 5.11 -3.53 33.30
N THR A 91 3.91 -4.04 33.04
CA THR A 91 2.99 -4.47 34.10
C THR A 91 2.28 -5.74 33.65
N SER A 92 2.42 -6.77 34.47
CA SER A 92 1.65 -7.99 34.39
C SER A 92 0.18 -7.68 34.69
N GLU A 93 -0.71 -7.90 33.73
CA GLU A 93 -2.13 -8.16 34.00
C GLU A 93 -2.60 -9.31 33.12
N SER A 94 -2.92 -10.42 33.78
CA SER A 94 -3.68 -11.54 33.24
C SER A 94 -5.07 -11.07 32.79
N LYS A 95 -5.36 -11.08 31.49
CA LYS A 95 -6.74 -11.14 30.98
C LYS A 95 -6.74 -12.07 29.76
N LEU A 96 -7.59 -13.10 29.85
CA LEU A 96 -7.83 -14.18 28.88
C LEU A 96 -7.43 -13.81 27.45
N ALA A 97 -6.57 -14.63 26.84
CA ALA A 97 -6.50 -14.75 25.40
C ALA A 97 -7.86 -15.25 24.90
N VAL A 98 -8.80 -14.34 24.67
CA VAL A 98 -9.94 -14.61 23.82
C VAL A 98 -9.33 -14.74 22.43
N ASN A 99 -9.29 -15.95 21.89
CA ASN A 99 -9.06 -16.18 20.46
C ASN A 99 -10.20 -15.46 19.72
N VAL A 100 -10.01 -14.18 19.41
CA VAL A 100 -10.91 -13.46 18.53
C VAL A 100 -10.55 -13.90 17.13
N ASP A 101 -11.42 -14.69 16.52
CA ASP A 101 -11.31 -15.11 15.12
C ASP A 101 -11.38 -13.85 14.24
N VAL A 102 -10.23 -13.35 13.79
CA VAL A 102 -10.12 -12.15 12.96
C VAL A 102 -10.46 -12.54 11.52
N LYS A 103 -11.49 -11.90 10.96
CA LYS A 103 -11.91 -12.12 9.57
C LYS A 103 -11.09 -11.26 8.62
N THR A 104 -10.71 -11.82 7.49
CA THR A 104 -9.91 -11.15 6.46
C THR A 104 -10.75 -10.87 5.22
N VAL A 105 -10.85 -9.61 4.82
CA VAL A 105 -11.49 -9.19 3.57
C VAL A 105 -10.42 -8.70 2.62
N ILE A 106 -10.36 -9.28 1.42
CA ILE A 106 -9.33 -8.94 0.44
C ILE A 106 -9.97 -8.19 -0.74
N ILE A 107 -9.43 -7.01 -1.04
CA ILE A 107 -9.77 -6.26 -2.25
C ILE A 107 -8.75 -6.58 -3.33
N PHE A 108 -9.18 -7.18 -4.44
CA PHE A 108 -8.36 -7.31 -5.64
C PHE A 108 -8.64 -6.19 -6.62
N ASP A 109 -7.55 -5.54 -7.05
CA ASP A 109 -7.59 -4.44 -8.02
C ASP A 109 -6.80 -4.79 -9.28
N MET A 110 -7.34 -4.41 -10.43
CA MET A 110 -6.62 -4.51 -11.70
C MET A 110 -5.77 -3.27 -11.91
N VAL A 111 -4.46 -3.45 -11.93
CA VAL A 111 -3.51 -2.36 -12.18
C VAL A 111 -3.11 -2.37 -13.65
N PHE A 112 -3.54 -1.37 -14.40
CA PHE A 112 -3.15 -1.18 -15.81
C PHE A 112 -1.71 -0.66 -15.99
N SER A 113 -1.06 -0.25 -14.91
CA SER A 113 0.29 0.31 -14.94
C SER A 113 1.22 -0.53 -14.06
N PHE A 114 2.30 -1.02 -14.65
CA PHE A 114 3.40 -1.77 -14.01
C PHE A 114 4.17 -0.99 -12.92
N ILE A 115 3.57 0.04 -12.29
CA ILE A 115 4.25 1.05 -11.47
C ILE A 115 3.73 1.09 -10.01
N ALA A 116 2.68 0.36 -9.65
CA ALA A 116 2.20 0.32 -8.25
C ALA A 116 1.84 -1.10 -7.78
N ASP A 117 2.68 -1.66 -6.91
CA ASP A 117 2.49 -2.99 -6.29
C ASP A 117 1.30 -3.06 -5.32
N LYS A 118 0.63 -1.94 -5.04
CA LYS A 118 -0.46 -1.83 -4.05
C LYS A 118 -1.83 -1.43 -4.66
N GLY A 119 -2.02 -1.51 -5.97
CA GLY A 119 -3.26 -1.06 -6.60
C GLY A 119 -3.36 0.47 -6.76
N LEU A 120 -4.49 0.94 -7.30
CA LEU A 120 -4.75 2.37 -7.51
C LEU A 120 -4.77 3.14 -6.18
N ILE A 121 -4.36 4.42 -6.17
CA ILE A 121 -4.42 5.30 -4.98
C ILE A 121 -5.81 5.29 -4.34
N GLN A 122 -6.86 5.19 -5.16
CA GLN A 122 -8.24 5.09 -4.72
C GLN A 122 -8.54 3.79 -3.96
N THR A 123 -8.01 2.64 -4.40
CA THR A 123 -8.10 1.36 -3.67
C THR A 123 -7.43 1.46 -2.30
N GLN A 124 -6.28 2.13 -2.22
CA GLN A 124 -5.60 2.38 -0.95
C GLN A 124 -6.39 3.32 -0.03
N ALA A 125 -7.02 4.36 -0.58
CA ALA A 125 -7.91 5.24 0.17
C ALA A 125 -9.14 4.48 0.71
N LEU A 126 -9.73 3.61 -0.12
CA LEU A 126 -10.84 2.75 0.26
C LEU A 126 -10.47 1.79 1.39
N ASN A 127 -9.34 1.10 1.25
CA ASN A 127 -8.80 0.18 2.27
C ASN A 127 -8.65 0.88 3.63
N ARG A 128 -8.01 2.06 3.66
CA ARG A 128 -7.82 2.82 4.89
C ARG A 128 -9.15 3.21 5.54
N LYS A 129 -10.10 3.70 4.75
CA LYS A 129 -11.42 4.12 5.26
C LYS A 129 -12.21 2.92 5.80
N LEU A 130 -12.22 1.78 5.11
CA LEU A 130 -12.90 0.58 5.58
C LEU A 130 -12.24 0.04 6.86
N ASN A 131 -10.90 -0.06 6.93
CA ASN A 131 -10.21 -0.48 8.15
C ASN A 131 -10.53 0.44 9.35
N MET A 132 -10.58 1.76 9.12
CA MET A 132 -10.99 2.72 10.15
C MET A 132 -12.43 2.47 10.61
N LEU A 133 -13.35 2.23 9.66
CA LEU A 133 -14.75 1.93 9.95
C LEU A 133 -14.90 0.63 10.72
N MET A 134 -14.21 -0.46 10.33
CA MET A 134 -14.25 -1.74 11.04
C MET A 134 -13.84 -1.57 12.51
N LYS A 135 -12.75 -0.82 12.75
CA LYS A 135 -12.29 -0.49 14.09
C LYS A 135 -13.31 0.34 14.88
N GLN A 136 -13.91 1.36 14.25
CA GLN A 136 -14.95 2.19 14.88
C GLN A 136 -16.20 1.39 15.25
N LYS A 137 -16.59 0.41 14.43
CA LYS A 137 -17.74 -0.47 14.67
C LYS A 137 -17.39 -1.66 15.58
N GLY A 138 -16.15 -1.74 16.10
CA GLY A 138 -15.69 -2.83 16.98
C GLY A 138 -15.65 -4.20 16.30
N LYS A 139 -15.56 -4.27 14.97
CA LYS A 139 -15.50 -5.52 14.22
C LYS A 139 -14.05 -6.00 14.12
N ALA A 140 -13.81 -7.26 14.46
CA ALA A 140 -12.52 -7.94 14.27
C ALA A 140 -12.34 -8.35 12.79
N ILE A 141 -12.30 -7.34 11.91
CA ILE A 141 -12.15 -7.52 10.46
C ILE A 141 -10.95 -6.69 9.99
N VAL A 142 -10.06 -7.32 9.23
CA VAL A 142 -8.94 -6.65 8.56
C VAL A 142 -9.22 -6.60 7.07
N ILE A 143 -8.99 -5.43 6.47
CA ILE A 143 -9.08 -5.24 5.02
C ILE A 143 -7.67 -5.21 4.44
N GLU A 144 -7.41 -6.07 3.46
CA GLU A 144 -6.17 -6.11 2.70
C GLU A 144 -6.42 -5.79 1.21
N THR A 145 -5.36 -5.49 0.48
CA THR A 145 -5.42 -5.15 -0.94
C THR A 145 -4.29 -5.83 -1.69
N TYR A 146 -4.60 -6.45 -2.81
CA TYR A 146 -3.61 -7.06 -3.70
C TYR A 146 -3.95 -6.80 -5.16
N ASN A 147 -2.96 -7.01 -6.03
CA ASN A 147 -3.16 -6.92 -7.46
C ASN A 147 -3.88 -8.18 -7.99
N SER A 148 -4.61 -8.03 -9.09
CA SER A 148 -5.39 -9.12 -9.71
C SER A 148 -4.55 -10.34 -10.08
N ASN A 149 -3.26 -10.18 -10.38
CA ASN A 149 -2.34 -11.31 -10.67
C ASN A 149 -1.96 -12.13 -9.42
N GLN A 150 -2.32 -11.67 -8.22
CA GLN A 150 -2.02 -12.35 -6.95
C GLN A 150 -3.25 -13.05 -6.35
N VAL A 151 -4.35 -13.15 -7.10
CA VAL A 151 -5.57 -13.87 -6.67
C VAL A 151 -5.26 -15.31 -6.27
N ASP A 152 -4.37 -15.96 -7.00
CA ASP A 152 -4.00 -17.36 -6.75
C ASP A 152 -3.18 -17.53 -5.46
N GLN A 153 -2.41 -16.49 -5.12
CA GLN A 153 -1.53 -16.49 -3.96
C GLN A 153 -2.27 -16.17 -2.66
N TYR A 154 -3.22 -15.22 -2.69
CA TYR A 154 -3.86 -14.69 -1.48
C TYR A 154 -5.36 -14.99 -1.38
N GLY A 155 -6.02 -15.35 -2.48
CA GLY A 155 -7.48 -15.50 -2.52
C GLY A 155 -8.03 -16.51 -1.50
N SER A 156 -7.30 -17.60 -1.24
CA SER A 156 -7.70 -18.62 -0.26
C SER A 156 -7.61 -18.17 1.20
N GLN A 157 -6.96 -17.05 1.49
CA GLN A 157 -6.82 -16.49 2.84
C GLN A 157 -7.98 -15.55 3.21
N ALA A 158 -8.84 -15.22 2.25
CA ALA A 158 -9.97 -14.33 2.46
C ALA A 158 -11.19 -15.06 3.04
N ASP A 159 -11.91 -14.42 3.95
CA ASP A 159 -13.29 -14.76 4.27
C ASP A 159 -14.28 -14.13 3.27
N VAL A 160 -13.93 -12.95 2.73
CA VAL A 160 -14.67 -12.26 1.65
C VAL A 160 -13.70 -11.64 0.66
N ILE A 161 -13.98 -11.81 -0.63
CA ILE A 161 -13.25 -11.13 -1.70
C ILE A 161 -14.09 -9.99 -2.26
N LEU A 162 -13.49 -8.80 -2.36
CA LEU A 162 -14.05 -7.67 -3.07
C LEU A 162 -13.26 -7.45 -4.36
N LEU A 163 -13.96 -7.20 -5.47
CA LEU A 163 -13.35 -6.89 -6.76
C LEU A 163 -13.65 -5.44 -7.12
N THR A 164 -12.62 -4.65 -7.42
CA THR A 164 -12.81 -3.27 -7.91
C THR A 164 -13.54 -3.28 -9.26
N PRO A 165 -14.15 -2.15 -9.67
CA PRO A 165 -14.90 -2.11 -10.93
C PRO A 165 -14.08 -2.49 -12.16
N THR A 166 -12.76 -2.24 -12.15
CA THR A 166 -11.84 -2.60 -13.23
C THR A 166 -11.59 -4.10 -13.31
N PHE A 167 -11.74 -4.83 -12.21
CA PHE A 167 -11.56 -6.29 -12.14
C PHE A 167 -12.88 -7.06 -11.96
N GLY A 168 -14.02 -6.37 -11.95
CA GLY A 168 -15.32 -6.98 -11.68
C GLY A 168 -15.74 -8.06 -12.68
N TYR A 169 -15.18 -8.07 -13.89
CA TYR A 169 -15.48 -9.09 -14.91
C TYR A 169 -15.01 -10.50 -14.50
N ALA A 170 -14.01 -10.60 -13.61
CA ALA A 170 -13.47 -11.88 -13.15
C ALA A 170 -14.30 -12.53 -12.02
N LYS A 171 -15.41 -11.90 -11.60
CA LYS A 171 -16.21 -12.34 -10.46
C LYS A 171 -16.65 -13.80 -10.53
N GLU A 172 -17.20 -14.21 -11.67
CA GLU A 172 -17.71 -15.58 -11.83
C GLU A 172 -16.60 -16.63 -11.81
N GLU A 173 -15.46 -16.32 -12.43
CA GLU A 173 -14.28 -17.19 -12.46
C GLU A 173 -13.70 -17.37 -11.05
N ILE A 174 -13.52 -16.27 -10.31
CA ILE A 174 -12.99 -16.29 -8.93
C ILE A 174 -13.97 -17.00 -7.99
N ALA A 175 -15.28 -16.81 -8.16
CA ALA A 175 -16.29 -17.51 -7.37
C ALA A 175 -16.27 -19.03 -7.63
N LYS A 176 -16.06 -19.47 -8.88
CA LYS A 176 -15.86 -20.89 -9.20
C LYS A 176 -14.57 -21.43 -8.58
N LYS A 177 -13.50 -20.63 -8.56
CA LYS A 177 -12.20 -21.00 -7.99
C LYS A 177 -12.24 -21.13 -6.47
N PHE A 178 -13.00 -20.28 -5.79
CA PHE A 178 -13.14 -20.27 -4.34
C PHE A 178 -14.61 -20.43 -3.92
N PRO A 179 -15.21 -21.62 -4.07
CA PRO A 179 -16.66 -21.82 -3.93
C PRO A 179 -17.20 -21.58 -2.51
N LYS A 180 -16.32 -21.53 -1.50
CA LYS A 180 -16.69 -21.26 -0.10
C LYS A 180 -16.52 -19.79 0.30
N ILE A 181 -15.92 -18.96 -0.56
CA ILE A 181 -15.61 -17.55 -0.27
C ILE A 181 -16.62 -16.67 -1.02
N SER A 182 -17.23 -15.72 -0.31
CA SER A 182 -18.13 -14.76 -0.94
C SER A 182 -17.34 -13.77 -1.79
N VAL A 183 -17.62 -13.72 -3.10
CA VAL A 183 -16.98 -12.78 -4.04
C VAL A 183 -17.97 -11.66 -4.40
N ILE A 184 -17.62 -10.41 -4.12
CA ILE A 184 -18.48 -9.25 -4.28
C ILE A 184 -17.82 -8.25 -5.24
N GLY A 185 -18.53 -7.87 -6.30
CA GLY A 185 -18.11 -6.76 -7.16
C GLY A 185 -18.49 -5.42 -6.52
N ILE A 186 -17.53 -4.51 -6.41
CA ILE A 186 -17.76 -3.12 -6.03
C ILE A 186 -18.30 -2.38 -7.26
N SER A 187 -19.43 -1.70 -7.13
CA SER A 187 -19.95 -0.89 -8.25
C SER A 187 -19.09 0.36 -8.49
N LYS A 188 -19.09 0.88 -9.73
CA LYS A 188 -18.40 2.14 -10.06
C LYS A 188 -18.80 3.30 -9.14
N LYS A 189 -20.08 3.37 -8.76
CA LYS A 189 -20.62 4.41 -7.85
C LYS A 189 -20.07 4.27 -6.44
N GLU A 190 -20.10 3.06 -5.87
CA GLU A 190 -19.57 2.78 -4.52
C GLU A 190 -18.07 3.05 -4.44
N TYR A 191 -17.32 2.60 -5.46
CA TYR A 191 -15.88 2.82 -5.53
C TYR A 191 -15.55 4.31 -5.72
N GLY A 192 -16.24 4.98 -6.64
CA GLY A 192 -16.07 6.41 -6.96
C GLY A 192 -16.30 7.32 -5.76
N LEU A 193 -17.34 7.06 -4.97
CA LEU A 193 -17.70 7.84 -3.78
C LEU A 193 -16.96 7.39 -2.51
N LEU A 194 -16.20 6.29 -2.57
CA LEU A 194 -15.66 5.61 -1.39
C LEU A 194 -16.75 5.35 -0.34
N ASP A 195 -17.87 4.79 -0.78
CA ASP A 195 -19.07 4.52 0.03
C ASP A 195 -18.83 3.33 0.97
N VAL A 196 -18.09 3.59 2.05
CA VAL A 196 -17.63 2.58 2.99
C VAL A 196 -18.74 2.00 3.86
N GLU A 197 -19.80 2.75 4.16
CA GLU A 197 -20.95 2.24 4.93
C GLU A 197 -21.70 1.19 4.09
N LYS A 198 -21.97 1.46 2.81
CA LYS A 198 -22.65 0.48 1.97
C LYS A 198 -21.80 -0.78 1.72
N LEU A 199 -20.48 -0.62 1.61
CA LEU A 199 -19.57 -1.76 1.49
C LEU A 199 -19.47 -2.55 2.80
N TYR A 200 -19.47 -1.87 3.95
CA TYR A 200 -19.55 -2.49 5.25
C TYR A 200 -20.78 -3.40 5.36
N GLU A 201 -21.97 -2.91 5.03
CA GLU A 201 -23.20 -3.72 5.08
C GLU A 201 -23.12 -4.99 4.22
N LYS A 202 -22.52 -4.88 3.02
CA LYS A 202 -22.29 -6.04 2.15
C LYS A 202 -21.31 -7.05 2.75
N ILE A 203 -20.22 -6.57 3.34
CA ILE A 203 -19.19 -7.40 3.98
C ILE A 203 -19.80 -8.16 5.15
N ILE A 204 -20.51 -7.46 6.04
CA ILE A 204 -21.14 -8.04 7.23
C ILE A 204 -22.18 -9.09 6.83
N LYS A 205 -23.02 -8.80 5.84
CA LYS A 205 -23.98 -9.77 5.29
C LYS A 205 -23.30 -11.01 4.72
N ALA A 206 -22.17 -10.85 4.03
CA ALA A 206 -21.42 -11.96 3.46
C ALA A 206 -20.73 -12.82 4.52
N LEU A 207 -20.22 -12.19 5.58
CA LEU A 207 -19.63 -12.86 6.75
C LEU A 207 -20.67 -13.49 7.69
N LYS A 208 -21.94 -13.06 7.60
CA LYS A 208 -23.05 -13.48 8.47
C LYS A 208 -22.83 -13.14 9.96
N ILE A 209 -22.34 -11.92 10.24
CA ILE A 209 -22.02 -11.40 11.59
C ILE A 209 -22.62 -10.01 11.87
#